data_AF-A0A060BST7-F1
#
_entry.id   AF-A0A060BST7-F1
#
_cell.length_a   1.000
_cell.length_b   1.000
_cell.length_c   1.000
_cell.angle_alpha   90.00
_cell.angle_beta   90.00
_cell.angle_gamma   90.00
#
_symmetry.space_group_name_H-M   'P 1'
#
loop_
_entity.id
_entity.type
_entity.pdbx_description
1 polymer ?
#
loop_
_entity_poly.entity_id
_entity_poly.type
_entity_poly.pdbx_seq_one_letter_code
_entity_poly.pdbx_strand_id
1 'polypeptide(L)'
;LQTVSEDQTFSDDPIYVDGWDSYPISCSVAGGHGLRTMETGLWTSCNPVFVQVAETVGIDRFYQYVRAFGHLELTGIDLPAEVKGINHENPLLIDMATWSFGEQATVTPLQMLNAYNVFANGGVLMQPQVAASISDADGNTVRTFSP
;
A
#
# COMPACT_ATOMS: atom_id res chain seq x y z
N LEU A 1 4.56 19.98 -5.30
CA LEU A 1 4.04 18.67 -4.84
C LEU A 1 3.06 18.96 -3.72
N GLN A 2 1.82 18.48 -3.78
CA GLN A 2 0.99 18.44 -2.58
C GLN A 2 1.53 17.31 -1.70
N THR A 3 1.88 17.66 -0.48
CA THR A 3 2.49 16.78 0.52
C THR A 3 1.71 16.94 1.80
N VAL A 4 1.54 15.85 2.53
CA VAL A 4 1.01 15.86 3.90
C VAL A 4 2.19 15.78 4.85
N SER A 5 2.22 16.62 5.88
CA SER A 5 3.19 16.52 6.97
C SER A 5 2.64 15.67 8.12
N GLU A 6 3.53 15.08 8.92
CA GLU A 6 3.16 14.23 10.06
C GLU A 6 2.29 14.96 11.10
N ASP A 7 2.51 16.26 11.26
CA ASP A 7 1.81 17.15 12.19
C ASP A 7 0.53 17.78 11.61
N GLN A 8 0.24 17.56 10.33
CA GLN A 8 -0.98 18.06 9.70
C GLN A 8 -2.21 17.38 10.30
N THR A 9 -3.20 18.18 10.68
CA THR A 9 -4.42 17.72 11.37
C THR A 9 -5.57 17.46 10.40
N PHE A 10 -6.32 16.39 10.67
CA PHE A 10 -7.49 15.90 9.96
C PHE A 10 -8.63 15.61 10.94
N SER A 11 -9.89 15.64 10.47
CA SER A 11 -11.04 15.25 11.29
C SER A 11 -11.28 13.74 11.21
N ASP A 12 -11.73 13.12 12.31
CA ASP A 12 -12.25 11.74 12.31
C ASP A 12 -13.79 11.69 12.18
N ASP A 13 -14.41 12.78 11.75
CA ASP A 13 -15.84 12.75 11.41
C ASP A 13 -16.09 11.79 10.23
N PRO A 14 -17.22 11.08 10.19
CA PRO A 14 -17.58 10.26 9.05
C PRO A 14 -17.52 11.05 7.73
N ILE A 15 -16.80 10.51 6.75
CA ILE A 15 -16.51 11.20 5.49
C ILE A 15 -17.32 10.61 4.33
N TYR A 16 -17.93 11.47 3.54
CA TYR A 16 -18.54 11.11 2.25
C TYR A 16 -17.53 11.35 1.14
N VAL A 17 -17.43 10.40 0.22
CA VAL A 17 -16.54 10.49 -0.94
C VAL A 17 -17.35 10.98 -2.13
N ASP A 18 -16.79 11.89 -2.93
CA ASP A 18 -17.47 12.39 -4.12
C ASP A 18 -17.83 11.23 -5.08
N GLY A 19 -19.08 11.24 -5.57
CA GLY A 19 -19.66 10.13 -6.33
C GLY A 19 -20.12 8.93 -5.50
N TRP A 20 -20.07 8.99 -4.15
CA TRP A 20 -20.57 7.95 -3.24
C TRP A 20 -21.35 8.56 -2.06
N ASP A 21 -22.68 8.49 -2.12
CA ASP A 21 -23.59 9.11 -1.14
C ASP A 21 -24.40 8.11 -0.31
N SER A 22 -24.21 6.80 -0.52
CA SER A 22 -25.02 5.76 0.13
C SER A 22 -24.77 5.65 1.64
N TYR A 23 -23.51 5.78 2.07
CA TYR A 23 -23.12 5.83 3.48
C TYR A 23 -21.70 6.40 3.61
N PRO A 24 -21.38 7.06 4.74
CA PRO A 24 -20.05 7.60 4.96
C PRO A 24 -19.06 6.52 5.43
N ILE A 25 -17.77 6.77 5.20
CA ILE A 25 -16.67 5.99 5.76
C ILE A 25 -16.42 6.51 7.17
N SER A 26 -16.43 5.60 8.15
CA SER A 26 -16.26 5.91 9.58
C SER A 26 -15.10 5.13 10.18
N CYS A 27 -14.54 5.62 11.28
CA CYS A 27 -13.58 4.85 12.07
C CYS A 27 -14.28 3.78 12.92
N SER A 28 -13.53 2.75 13.31
CA SER A 28 -14.00 1.64 14.15
C SER A 28 -14.36 2.06 15.58
N VAL A 29 -13.86 3.21 16.05
CA VAL A 29 -14.09 3.71 17.40
C VAL A 29 -15.40 4.51 17.46
N ALA A 30 -16.37 4.00 18.22
CA ALA A 30 -17.65 4.67 18.42
C ALA A 30 -17.47 6.02 19.12
N GLY A 31 -18.02 7.09 18.54
CA GLY A 31 -17.86 8.47 19.03
C GLY A 31 -16.65 9.21 18.44
N GLY A 32 -15.82 8.53 17.66
CA GLY A 32 -14.68 9.12 16.95
C GLY A 32 -13.51 9.48 17.86
N HIS A 33 -12.39 9.75 17.22
CA HIS A 33 -11.14 10.16 17.81
C HIS A 33 -11.03 11.68 18.01
N GLY A 34 -11.90 12.46 17.35
CA GLY A 34 -11.76 13.90 17.21
C GLY A 34 -10.65 14.26 16.21
N LEU A 35 -10.06 15.45 16.36
CA LEU A 35 -8.95 15.88 15.52
C LEU A 35 -7.72 15.00 15.73
N ARG A 36 -7.11 14.55 14.63
CA ARG A 36 -5.90 13.73 14.62
C ARG A 36 -4.87 14.31 13.68
N THR A 37 -3.60 14.27 14.08
CA THR A 37 -2.50 14.48 13.14
C THR A 37 -2.37 13.30 12.18
N MET A 38 -1.64 13.44 11.07
CA MET A 38 -1.34 12.30 10.18
C MET A 38 -0.67 11.16 10.97
N GLU A 39 0.32 11.49 11.81
CA GLU A 39 1.02 10.51 12.66
C GLU A 39 0.05 9.75 13.60
N THR A 40 -0.80 10.49 14.33
CA THR A 40 -1.73 9.85 15.27
C THR A 40 -2.87 9.13 14.57
N GLY A 41 -3.29 9.58 13.38
CA GLY A 41 -4.23 8.87 12.52
C GLY A 41 -3.67 7.53 12.04
N LEU A 42 -2.40 7.50 11.63
CA LEU A 42 -1.69 6.26 11.30
C LEU A 42 -1.60 5.33 12.51
N TRP A 43 -1.19 5.85 13.67
CA TRP A 43 -1.05 5.06 14.90
C TRP A 43 -2.37 4.45 15.40
N THR A 44 -3.48 5.19 15.23
CA THR A 44 -4.83 4.74 15.62
C THR A 44 -5.57 3.97 14.53
N SER A 45 -4.96 3.78 13.35
CA SER A 45 -5.59 3.14 12.19
C SER A 45 -6.93 3.79 11.81
N CYS A 46 -6.92 5.12 11.65
CA CYS A 46 -8.11 5.93 11.47
C CYS A 46 -8.53 6.08 9.99
N ASN A 47 -9.60 5.41 9.58
CA ASN A 47 -10.06 5.39 8.18
C ASN A 47 -10.34 6.79 7.60
N PRO A 48 -11.08 7.70 8.26
CA PRO A 48 -11.31 9.05 7.72
C PRO A 48 -10.02 9.85 7.50
N VAL A 49 -9.00 9.66 8.35
CA VAL A 49 -7.68 10.30 8.15
C VAL A 49 -7.00 9.75 6.89
N PHE A 50 -7.02 8.43 6.69
CA PHE A 50 -6.44 7.81 5.48
C PHE A 50 -7.13 8.27 4.19
N VAL A 51 -8.46 8.41 4.20
CA VAL A 51 -9.22 8.96 3.06
C VAL A 51 -8.79 10.39 2.76
N GLN A 52 -8.73 11.28 3.76
CA GLN A 52 -8.34 12.67 3.56
C GLN A 52 -6.88 12.81 3.07
N VAL A 53 -5.98 11.95 3.55
CA VAL A 53 -4.60 11.89 3.05
C VAL A 53 -4.59 11.45 1.57
N ALA A 54 -5.36 10.42 1.21
CA ALA A 54 -5.46 9.97 -0.18
C ALA A 54 -6.06 11.05 -1.10
N GLU A 55 -7.11 11.75 -0.65
CA GLU A 55 -7.69 12.88 -1.38
C GLU A 55 -6.70 14.04 -1.56
N THR A 56 -5.88 14.32 -0.54
CA THR A 56 -4.81 15.34 -0.63
C THR A 56 -3.71 14.94 -1.63
N VAL A 57 -3.42 13.63 -1.73
CA VAL A 57 -2.45 13.08 -2.70
C VAL A 57 -3.03 13.09 -4.13
N GLY A 58 -4.32 12.80 -4.26
CA GLY A 58 -5.05 12.69 -5.52
C GLY A 58 -4.91 11.30 -6.17
N ILE A 59 -5.97 10.87 -6.88
CA ILE A 59 -6.12 9.50 -7.42
C ILE A 59 -4.97 9.07 -8.34
N ASP A 60 -4.54 9.92 -9.26
CA ASP A 60 -3.46 9.58 -10.18
C ASP A 60 -2.16 9.26 -9.45
N ARG A 61 -1.80 10.07 -8.45
CA ARG A 61 -0.57 9.88 -7.67
C ARG A 61 -0.71 8.73 -6.68
N PHE A 62 -1.89 8.54 -6.10
CA PHE A 62 -2.17 7.40 -5.25
C PHE A 62 -1.88 6.09 -5.99
N TYR A 63 -2.43 5.91 -7.20
CA TYR A 63 -2.19 4.71 -7.99
C TYR A 63 -0.76 4.61 -8.57
N GLN A 64 -0.07 5.73 -8.75
CA GLN A 64 1.39 5.70 -8.99
C GLN A 64 2.14 5.07 -7.80
N TYR A 65 1.78 5.42 -6.56
CA TYR A 65 2.37 4.79 -5.37
C TYR A 65 1.97 3.32 -5.23
N VAL A 66 0.70 2.96 -5.43
CA VAL A 66 0.25 1.55 -5.41
C VAL A 66 1.06 0.71 -6.40
N ARG A 67 1.32 1.24 -7.60
CA ARG A 67 2.21 0.61 -8.59
C ARG A 67 3.67 0.56 -8.13
N ALA A 68 4.19 1.66 -7.59
CA ALA A 68 5.58 1.77 -7.14
C ALA A 68 5.90 0.84 -5.95
N PHE A 69 4.91 0.52 -5.11
CA PHE A 69 5.01 -0.50 -4.06
C PHE A 69 4.83 -1.94 -4.56
N GLY A 70 4.61 -2.14 -5.87
CA GLY A 70 4.56 -3.46 -6.51
C GLY A 70 3.22 -4.18 -6.39
N HIS A 71 2.14 -3.50 -5.98
CA HIS A 71 0.85 -4.15 -5.75
C HIS A 71 0.07 -4.51 -7.04
N LEU A 72 0.42 -3.89 -8.18
CA LEU A 72 -0.27 -4.11 -9.46
C LEU A 72 0.38 -5.19 -10.35
N GLU A 73 1.57 -5.64 -9.99
CA GLU A 73 2.41 -6.52 -10.81
C GLU A 73 2.87 -7.74 -10.01
N LEU A 74 3.32 -8.78 -10.71
CA LEU A 74 4.06 -9.89 -10.10
C LEU A 74 5.35 -9.34 -9.47
N THR A 75 5.77 -9.91 -8.35
CA THR A 75 7.03 -9.54 -7.69
C THR A 75 8.26 -10.03 -8.47
N GLY A 76 8.09 -11.06 -9.32
CA GLY A 76 9.17 -11.64 -10.08
C GLY A 76 10.03 -12.61 -9.27
N ILE A 77 9.47 -13.19 -8.21
CA ILE A 77 10.16 -14.21 -7.41
C ILE A 77 10.59 -15.38 -8.28
N ASP A 78 11.71 -16.01 -7.93
CA ASP A 78 12.30 -17.16 -8.61
C ASP A 78 11.57 -18.49 -8.33
N LEU A 79 10.26 -18.42 -8.07
CA LEU A 79 9.39 -19.56 -7.84
C LEU A 79 8.29 -19.62 -8.91
N PRO A 80 7.87 -20.84 -9.31
CA PRO A 80 6.79 -21.00 -10.27
C PRO A 80 5.42 -20.63 -9.66
N ALA A 81 4.43 -20.41 -10.54
CA ALA A 81 3.03 -20.19 -10.18
C ALA A 81 2.78 -18.96 -9.29
N GLU A 82 3.58 -17.90 -9.47
CA GLU A 82 3.29 -16.61 -8.85
C GLU A 82 1.96 -16.04 -9.35
N VAL A 83 1.20 -15.47 -8.42
CA VAL A 83 -0.03 -14.72 -8.71
C VAL A 83 0.10 -13.30 -8.17
N LYS A 84 -0.69 -12.39 -8.72
CA LYS A 84 -0.83 -11.03 -8.19
C LYS A 84 -2.20 -10.84 -7.57
N GLY A 85 -2.31 -9.84 -6.70
CA GLY A 85 -3.59 -9.34 -6.21
C GLY A 85 -4.50 -8.80 -7.31
N ILE A 86 -5.74 -8.50 -6.93
CA ILE A 86 -6.82 -8.02 -7.78
C ILE A 86 -7.07 -6.54 -7.47
N ASN A 87 -7.12 -5.73 -8.52
CA ASN A 87 -7.35 -4.29 -8.49
C ASN A 87 -8.36 -3.93 -9.60
N HIS A 88 -9.10 -2.84 -9.42
CA HIS A 88 -9.90 -2.26 -10.49
C HIS A 88 -9.01 -1.60 -11.56
N GLU A 89 -9.27 -1.88 -12.83
CA GLU A 89 -8.49 -1.32 -13.94
C GLU A 89 -8.72 0.19 -14.14
N ASN A 90 -9.93 0.66 -13.87
CA ASN A 90 -10.36 2.05 -13.98
C ASN A 90 -10.95 2.51 -12.64
N PRO A 91 -10.12 2.80 -11.64
CA PRO A 91 -10.59 3.11 -10.29
C PRO A 91 -11.29 4.46 -10.22
N LEU A 92 -12.36 4.52 -9.43
CA LEU A 92 -13.10 5.71 -9.05
C LEU A 92 -12.55 6.29 -7.74
N LEU A 93 -13.05 7.46 -7.32
CA LEU A 93 -12.66 8.09 -6.05
C LEU A 93 -12.98 7.18 -4.85
N ILE A 94 -14.10 6.46 -4.89
CA ILE A 94 -14.44 5.50 -3.84
C ILE A 94 -13.42 4.35 -3.75
N ASP A 95 -12.90 3.87 -4.89
CA ASP A 95 -11.89 2.81 -4.90
C ASP A 95 -10.59 3.28 -4.25
N MET A 96 -10.13 4.49 -4.58
CA MET A 96 -8.98 5.11 -3.92
C MET A 96 -9.21 5.28 -2.41
N ALA A 97 -10.38 5.81 -2.04
CA ALA A 97 -10.73 6.03 -0.64
C ALA A 97 -10.69 4.72 0.15
N THR A 98 -11.31 3.65 -0.35
CA THR A 98 -11.30 2.33 0.31
C THR A 98 -9.93 1.67 0.29
N TRP A 99 -9.18 1.81 -0.80
CA TRP A 99 -7.83 1.26 -0.90
C TRP A 99 -6.88 1.91 0.11
N SER A 100 -7.09 3.19 0.45
CA SER A 100 -6.26 3.93 1.41
C SER A 100 -6.22 3.30 2.81
N PHE A 101 -7.23 2.50 3.16
CA PHE A 101 -7.29 1.71 4.38
C PHE A 101 -7.39 0.19 4.14
N GLY A 102 -7.07 -0.27 2.93
CA GLY A 102 -6.87 -1.69 2.61
C GLY A 102 -8.12 -2.47 2.18
N GLU A 103 -9.19 -1.79 1.74
CA GLU A 103 -10.41 -2.42 1.22
C GLU A 103 -10.56 -2.25 -0.31
N GLN A 104 -11.50 -3.00 -0.93
CA GLN A 104 -11.73 -3.07 -2.39
C GLN A 104 -10.51 -3.55 -3.20
N ALA A 105 -9.61 -4.23 -2.51
CA ALA A 105 -8.25 -4.47 -2.91
C ALA A 105 -7.80 -5.86 -2.49
N THR A 106 -7.04 -6.56 -3.32
CA THR A 106 -6.23 -7.66 -2.79
C THR A 106 -4.77 -7.51 -3.21
N VAL A 107 -3.89 -7.99 -2.35
CA VAL A 107 -2.46 -8.16 -2.58
C VAL A 107 -2.05 -9.52 -2.02
N THR A 108 -1.02 -10.13 -2.57
CA THR A 108 -0.47 -11.36 -1.97
C THR A 108 0.34 -11.03 -0.70
N PRO A 109 0.48 -11.98 0.24
CA PRO A 109 1.38 -11.79 1.38
C PRO A 109 2.82 -11.43 0.97
N LEU A 110 3.29 -11.97 -0.17
CA LEU A 110 4.61 -11.66 -0.72
C LEU A 110 4.70 -10.21 -1.25
N GLN A 111 3.69 -9.73 -1.99
CA GLN A 111 3.63 -8.33 -2.42
C GLN A 111 3.62 -7.37 -1.22
N MET A 112 2.86 -7.69 -0.17
CA MET A 112 2.81 -6.89 1.06
C MET A 112 4.16 -6.85 1.78
N LEU A 113 4.81 -8.01 1.94
CA LEU A 113 6.15 -8.10 2.54
C LEU A 113 7.19 -7.30 1.75
N ASN A 114 7.15 -7.39 0.41
CA ASN A 114 8.07 -6.66 -0.45
C ASN A 114 7.88 -5.14 -0.35
N ALA A 115 6.62 -4.68 -0.36
CA ALA A 115 6.27 -3.27 -0.18
C ALA A 115 6.77 -2.73 1.18
N TYR A 116 6.60 -3.50 2.25
CA TYR A 116 7.07 -3.08 3.58
C TYR A 116 8.60 -2.96 3.66
N ASN A 117 9.34 -3.82 2.96
CA ASN A 117 10.80 -3.78 2.94
C ASN A 117 11.38 -2.52 2.26
N VAL A 118 10.61 -1.81 1.45
CA VAL A 118 11.00 -0.52 0.85
C VAL A 118 11.47 0.47 1.92
N PHE A 119 10.77 0.52 3.07
CA PHE A 119 11.13 1.43 4.16
C PHE A 119 12.45 1.05 4.82
N ALA A 120 12.75 -0.24 4.92
CA ALA A 120 14.00 -0.73 5.50
C ALA A 120 15.20 -0.57 4.54
N ASN A 121 14.95 -0.59 3.22
CA ASN A 121 15.99 -0.57 2.19
C ASN A 121 16.11 0.78 1.46
N GLY A 122 15.92 1.88 2.19
CA GLY A 122 16.18 3.23 1.67
C GLY A 122 15.28 3.67 0.52
N GLY A 123 14.07 3.12 0.41
CA GLY A 123 13.09 3.50 -0.61
C GLY A 123 13.15 2.70 -1.91
N VAL A 124 13.93 1.62 -1.97
CA VAL A 124 14.04 0.77 -3.17
C VAL A 124 13.17 -0.48 -3.04
N LEU A 125 12.22 -0.66 -3.97
CA LEU A 125 11.49 -1.92 -4.12
C LEU A 125 12.39 -2.96 -4.78
N MET A 126 12.69 -4.02 -4.04
CA MET A 126 13.59 -5.09 -4.48
C MET A 126 12.79 -6.19 -5.19
N GLN A 127 13.49 -7.02 -5.97
CA GLN A 127 12.94 -8.28 -6.46
C GLN A 127 13.21 -9.37 -5.40
N PRO A 128 12.18 -10.00 -4.80
CA PRO A 128 12.38 -11.06 -3.83
C PRO A 128 12.97 -12.31 -4.50
N GLN A 129 13.87 -12.99 -3.79
CA GLN A 129 14.62 -14.15 -4.30
C GLN A 129 14.75 -15.21 -3.19
N VAL A 130 14.66 -16.49 -3.55
CA VAL A 130 14.84 -17.64 -2.65
C VAL A 130 16.20 -18.30 -2.88
N ALA A 131 16.64 -18.44 -4.13
CA ALA A 131 17.93 -19.02 -4.45
C ALA A 131 19.07 -18.06 -4.09
N ALA A 132 20.07 -18.56 -3.35
CA ALA A 132 21.28 -17.81 -3.03
C ALA A 132 22.40 -18.06 -4.06
N SER A 133 22.53 -19.31 -4.53
CA SER A 133 23.52 -19.70 -5.53
C SER A 133 23.13 -21.00 -6.25
N ILE A 134 23.81 -21.28 -7.35
CA ILE A 134 23.78 -22.56 -8.07
C ILE A 134 25.19 -23.14 -7.99
N SER A 135 25.30 -24.42 -7.62
CA SER A 135 26.56 -25.16 -7.62
C SER A 135 26.55 -26.30 -8.64
N ASP A 136 27.72 -26.65 -9.16
CA ASP A 136 27.90 -27.85 -10.00
C ASP A 136 27.92 -29.14 -9.17
N ALA A 137 28.12 -30.27 -9.84
CA ALA A 137 28.19 -31.59 -9.20
C ALA A 137 29.40 -31.77 -8.27
N ASP A 138 30.45 -30.97 -8.46
CA ASP A 138 31.67 -30.99 -7.67
C ASP A 138 31.60 -30.01 -6.47
N GLY A 139 30.50 -29.26 -6.34
CA GLY A 139 30.25 -28.30 -5.26
C GLY A 139 30.78 -26.89 -5.52
N ASN A 140 31.31 -26.60 -6.72
CA ASN A 140 31.77 -25.26 -7.05
C ASN A 140 30.57 -24.36 -7.37
N THR A 141 30.57 -23.13 -6.83
CA THR A 141 29.54 -22.14 -7.15
C THR A 141 29.67 -21.68 -8.60
N VAL A 142 28.63 -21.90 -9.41
CA VAL A 142 28.53 -21.52 -10.83
C VAL A 142 27.84 -20.16 -10.99
N ARG A 143 26.89 -19.84 -10.11
CA ARG A 143 26.17 -18.57 -10.12
C ARG A 143 25.83 -18.17 -8.69
N THR A 144 25.96 -16.88 -8.39
CA THR A 144 25.44 -16.27 -7.16
C THR A 144 24.32 -15.31 -7.53
N PHE A 145 23.28 -15.28 -6.70
CA PHE A 145 22.20 -14.32 -6.79
C PHE A 145 22.46 -13.23 -5.75
N SER A 146 22.47 -11.98 -6.18
CA SER A 146 22.64 -10.82 -5.30
C SER A 146 21.31 -10.06 -5.20
N PRO A 147 21.07 -9.38 -4.05
CA PRO A 147 19.98 -8.42 -3.94
C PRO A 147 20.03 -7.37 -5.04
#